data_AF-A0A8T4GHH1-F1
#
_entry.id   AF-A0A8T4GHH1-F1
#
_cell.length_a   1.000
_cell.length_b   1.000
_cell.length_c   1.000
_cell.angle_alpha   90.00
_cell.angle_beta   90.00
_cell.angle_gamma   90.00
#
_symmetry.space_group_name_H-M   'P 1'
#
loop_
_entity.id
_entity.type
_entity.pdbx_description
1 polymer ?
#
loop_
_entity_poly.entity_id
_entity_poly.type
_entity_poly.pdbx_seq_one_letter_code
_entity_poly.pdbx_strand_id
1 'polypeptide(L)' 'MGRTNPTYRDQLSAIEDEWGAYRRALRREDQDIFDHLFVYARDHADAAGSLNHADPLAPMWMAIAIEQEKRITELEEQVE' A
#
# COMPACT_ATOMS: atom_id res chain seq x y z
N MET A 1 7.94 -31.10 2.68
CA MET A 1 7.86 -29.92 3.59
C MET A 1 6.91 -28.93 2.94
N GLY A 2 5.73 -28.76 3.53
CA GLY A 2 4.63 -27.98 2.96
C GLY A 2 5.03 -26.52 2.79
N ARG A 3 4.75 -25.96 1.61
CA ARG A 3 4.92 -24.54 1.35
C ARG A 3 3.98 -23.77 2.27
N THR A 4 4.53 -22.99 3.19
CA THR A 4 3.77 -22.00 3.96
C THR A 4 3.01 -21.13 2.97
N ASN A 5 1.72 -20.89 3.21
CA ASN A 5 0.94 -20.00 2.34
C ASN A 5 1.59 -18.60 2.41
N PRO A 6 1.84 -17.94 1.26
CA PRO A 6 2.48 -16.64 1.25
C PRO A 6 1.66 -15.64 2.07
N THR A 7 2.33 -14.89 2.95
CA THR A 7 1.68 -13.86 3.75
C THR A 7 1.23 -12.71 2.86
N TYR A 8 0.34 -11.87 3.36
CA TYR A 8 -0.01 -10.64 2.63
C TYR A 8 1.19 -9.72 2.43
N ARG A 9 2.18 -9.72 3.34
CA ARG A 9 3.45 -8.99 3.13
C ARG A 9 4.27 -9.54 1.96
N ASP A 10 4.29 -10.86 1.80
CA ASP A 10 4.97 -11.50 0.64
C ASP A 10 4.26 -11.10 -0.67
N GLN A 11 2.93 -11.06 -0.66
CA GLN A 11 2.12 -10.62 -1.79
C GLN A 11 2.35 -9.14 -2.13
N LEU A 12 2.40 -8.26 -1.13
CA LEU A 12 2.72 -6.83 -1.33
C LEU A 12 4.09 -6.62 -1.98
N SER A 13 5.09 -7.42 -1.58
CA SER A 13 6.43 -7.33 -2.16
C SER A 13 6.41 -7.71 -3.65
N ALA A 14 5.66 -8.76 -4.01
CA ALA A 14 5.49 -9.16 -5.41
C ALA A 14 4.73 -8.09 -6.24
N ILE A 15 3.71 -7.45 -5.65
CA ILE A 15 2.99 -6.34 -6.28
C ILE A 15 3.94 -5.16 -6.52
N GLU A 16 4.72 -4.77 -5.52
CA GLU A 16 5.67 -3.66 -5.66
C GLU A 16 6.67 -3.88 -6.80
N ASP A 17 7.19 -5.11 -6.92
CA ASP A 17 8.07 -5.50 -8.01
C ASP A 17 7.40 -5.40 -9.38
N GLU A 18 6.13 -5.84 -9.50
CA GLU A 18 5.33 -5.74 -10.72
C GLU A 18 5.16 -4.28 -11.18
N TRP A 19 4.96 -3.36 -10.23
CA TRP A 19 4.81 -1.94 -10.52
C TRP A 19 6.14 -1.21 -10.76
N GLY A 20 7.29 -1.88 -10.66
CA GLY A 20 8.60 -1.27 -10.83
C GLY A 20 8.80 -0.57 -12.18
N ALA A 21 8.18 -1.07 -13.27
CA ALA A 21 8.23 -0.40 -14.58
C ALA A 21 7.42 0.91 -14.60
N TYR A 22 6.24 0.91 -13.96
CA TYR A 22 5.41 2.10 -13.80
C TYR A 22 6.15 3.16 -12.97
N ARG A 23 6.70 2.76 -11.81
CA ARG A 23 7.51 3.65 -10.95
C ARG A 23 8.65 4.31 -11.73
N ARG A 24 9.38 3.58 -12.57
CA ARG A 24 10.48 4.14 -13.38
C ARG A 24 10.02 5.16 -14.42
N ALA A 25 8.79 5.09 -14.88
CA ALA A 25 8.22 6.04 -15.84
C ALA A 25 7.72 7.34 -15.19
N LEU A 26 7.53 7.34 -13.86
CA LEU A 26 7.11 8.52 -13.10
C LEU A 26 8.24 9.57 -13.02
N ARG A 27 7.84 10.84 -12.88
CA ARG A 27 8.76 11.92 -12.51
C ARG A 27 9.38 11.64 -11.14
N ARG A 28 10.54 12.24 -10.87
CA ARG A 28 11.24 12.03 -9.59
C ARG A 28 10.37 12.38 -8.38
N GLU A 29 9.63 13.48 -8.44
CA GLU A 29 8.68 13.91 -7.40
C GLU A 29 7.57 12.88 -7.14
N ASP A 30 7.06 12.26 -8.21
CA ASP A 30 6.01 11.25 -8.12
C ASP A 30 6.54 9.88 -7.67
N GLN A 31 7.82 9.57 -7.91
CA GLN A 31 8.45 8.33 -7.42
C GLN A 31 8.49 8.27 -5.90
N ASP A 32 8.82 9.40 -5.25
CA ASP A 32 8.90 9.45 -3.79
C ASP A 32 7.49 9.32 -3.17
N ILE A 33 6.47 9.92 -3.80
CA ILE A 33 5.07 9.72 -3.41
C ILE A 33 4.65 8.26 -3.60
N PHE A 34 4.97 7.68 -4.77
CA PHE A 34 4.64 6.29 -5.09
C PHE A 34 5.22 5.31 -4.06
N ASP A 35 6.49 5.47 -3.68
CA ASP A 35 7.13 4.61 -2.68
C ASP A 35 6.43 4.71 -1.31
N HIS A 36 5.99 5.92 -0.95
CA HIS A 36 5.25 6.16 0.29
C HIS A 36 3.88 5.45 0.31
N LEU A 37 3.21 5.27 -0.83
CA LEU A 37 1.95 4.53 -0.89
C LEU A 37 2.12 3.07 -0.46
N PHE A 38 3.26 2.45 -0.77
CA PHE A 38 3.58 1.09 -0.33
C PHE A 38 3.92 1.01 1.17
N VAL A 39 4.29 2.12 1.81
CA VAL A 39 4.41 2.18 3.27
C VAL A 39 3.04 2.04 3.91
N TYR A 40 2.05 2.82 3.46
CA TYR A 40 0.66 2.72 3.95
C TYR A 40 0.10 1.30 3.82
N ALA A 41 0.35 0.66 2.68
CA ALA A 41 -0.08 -0.72 2.45
C ALA A 41 0.56 -1.72 3.42
N ARG A 42 1.85 -1.55 3.74
CA ARG A 42 2.58 -2.43 4.68
C ARG A 42 2.18 -2.21 6.13
N ASP A 43 1.83 -0.98 6.50
CA ASP A 43 1.38 -0.63 7.84
C ASP A 43 0.02 -1.27 8.18
N HIS A 44 -0.79 -1.56 7.15
CA HIS A 44 -2.09 -2.25 7.27
C HIS A 44 -2.03 -3.74 6.90
N ALA A 45 -0.83 -4.32 6.76
CA ALA A 45 -0.68 -5.68 6.26
C ALA A 45 -1.28 -6.76 7.19
N ASP A 46 -1.37 -6.47 8.49
CA ASP A 46 -2.04 -7.32 9.49
C ASP A 46 -3.57 -7.35 9.28
N ALA A 47 -4.18 -6.18 9.10
CA ALA A 47 -5.61 -6.05 8.79
C ALA A 47 -5.94 -6.73 7.45
N ALA A 48 -5.13 -6.47 6.42
CA ALA A 48 -5.29 -7.08 5.10
C ALA A 48 -5.11 -8.61 5.11
N GLY A 49 -4.13 -9.12 5.87
CA GLY A 49 -3.89 -10.54 6.05
C GLY A 49 -5.06 -11.28 6.70
N SER A 50 -5.87 -10.59 7.51
CA SER A 50 -7.08 -11.18 8.12
C SER A 50 -8.24 -11.36 7.13
N LEU A 51 -8.32 -10.52 6.09
CA LEU A 51 -9.41 -10.50 5.13
C LEU A 51 -9.33 -11.65 4.10
N ASN A 52 -8.12 -12.15 3.80
CA ASN A 52 -7.85 -13.14 2.75
C ASN A 52 -8.59 -12.81 1.44
N HIS A 53 -8.55 -11.54 1.02
CA HIS A 53 -9.28 -11.07 -0.15
C HIS A 53 -8.72 -11.71 -1.44
N ALA A 54 -9.61 -12.05 -2.38
CA ALA A 54 -9.22 -12.71 -3.65
C ALA A 54 -8.38 -11.81 -4.56
N ASP A 55 -8.63 -10.50 -4.49
CA ASP A 55 -7.80 -9.48 -5.12
C ASP A 55 -6.87 -8.88 -4.06
N PRO A 56 -5.54 -9.08 -4.17
CA PRO A 56 -4.57 -8.55 -3.21
C PRO A 56 -4.36 -7.04 -3.34
N LEU A 57 -4.76 -6.41 -4.44
CA LEU A 57 -4.69 -4.96 -4.59
C LEU A 57 -5.80 -4.23 -3.82
N ALA A 58 -6.98 -4.84 -3.67
CA ALA A 58 -8.10 -4.22 -2.95
C ALA A 58 -7.75 -3.76 -1.52
N PRO A 59 -7.16 -4.60 -0.64
CA PRO A 59 -6.71 -4.14 0.68
C PRO A 59 -5.57 -3.12 0.63
N MET A 60 -4.68 -3.16 -0.38
CA MET A 60 -3.66 -2.13 -0.58
C MET A 60 -4.30 -0.77 -0.86
N TRP A 61 -5.29 -0.70 -1.74
CA TRP A 61 -6.00 0.55 -2.05
C TRP A 61 -6.77 1.08 -0.85
N MET A 62 -7.39 0.20 -0.06
CA MET A 62 -8.07 0.61 1.16
C MET A 62 -7.11 1.23 2.18
N ALA A 63 -5.95 0.62 2.39
CA ALA A 63 -4.92 1.14 3.29
C ALA A 63 -4.43 2.54 2.85
N ILE A 64 -4.20 2.72 1.54
CA ILE A 64 -3.81 4.01 0.98
C ILE A 64 -4.90 5.06 1.21
N ALA A 65 -6.17 4.72 0.95
CA ALA A 65 -7.28 5.65 1.15
C ALA A 65 -7.42 6.08 2.62
N ILE A 66 -7.30 5.14 3.57
CA ILE A 66 -7.37 5.43 5.01
C ILE A 66 -6.29 6.42 5.44
N GLU A 67 -5.04 6.17 5.05
CA GLU A 67 -3.93 7.04 5.47
C GLU A 67 -3.95 8.41 4.79
N GLN A 68 -4.46 8.48 3.56
CA GLN A 68 -4.71 9.76 2.90
C GLN A 68 -5.84 10.55 3.57
N GLU A 69 -6.94 9.88 3.95
CA GLU A 69 -8.05 10.53 4.67
C GLU A 69 -7.57 11.10 6.02
N LYS A 70 -6.79 10.33 6.78
CA LYS A 70 -6.20 10.80 8.06
C LYS A 70 -5.33 12.04 7.85
N ARG A 71 -4.48 12.03 6.82
CA ARG A 71 -3.65 13.19 6.48
C ARG A 71 -4.48 14.41 6.06
N ILE A 72 -5.57 14.20 5.33
CA ILE A 72 -6.49 15.28 4.94
C ILE A 72 -7.13 15.89 6.19
N THR A 73 -7.69 15.06 7.08
CA THR A 73 -8.28 15.52 8.35
C THR A 73 -7.27 16.32 9.19
N GLU A 74 -6.04 15.80 9.34
CA GLU A 74 -4.98 16.51 10.08
C GLU A 74 -4.61 17.88 9.48
N LEU A 75 -4.69 18.01 8.14
CA LEU A 75 -4.43 19.27 7.45
C LEU A 75 -5.61 20.24 7.55
N GLU A 76 -6.84 19.72 7.49
CA GLU A 76 -8.07 20.51 7.69
C GLU A 76 -8.11 21.11 9.09
N GLU A 77 -7.79 20.33 10.13
CA GLU A 77 -7.70 20.80 11.53
C GLU A 77 -6.64 21.90 11.75
N GLN A 78 -5.62 22.00 10.89
CA GLN A 78 -4.59 23.06 10.99
C GLN A 78 -5.01 24.38 10.34
N VAL A 79 -6.01 24.33 9.46
CA VAL A 79 -6.52 25.50 8.73
C VAL A 79 -7.73 26.12 9.44
N GLU A 80 -8.42 25.36 10.30
CA GLU A 80 -9.46 25.85 11.23
C GLU A 80 -8.89 26.64 12.42
#